data_AF-A0A3C0YMH1-F1
#
_entry.id   AF-A0A3C0YMH1-F1
#
_cell.length_a   1.000
_cell.length_b   1.000
_cell.length_c   1.000
_cell.angle_alpha   90.00
_cell.angle_beta   90.00
_cell.angle_gamma   90.00
#
_symmetry.space_group_name_H-M   'P 1'
#
loop_
_entity.id
_entity.type
_entity.pdbx_description
1 polymer ?
#
loop_
_entity_poly.entity_id
_entity_poly.type
_entity_poly.pdbx_seq_one_letter_code
_entity_poly.pdbx_strand_id
1 'polypeptide(L)'
;PKPHTEFNQDYLLMAMAEDLDKEVLGIESSQEHFATMDSLSLDEQLIMLRAVLKKTDKERLSDYNSLMKDYLSADLDQIRQTDERLTGKLLPEALWAKIKIQLMDERNKKMILRIKELSKDKQLFIAVGASHLAGQDGLLNQLKQSGFKITPMKAFE
;
A
#
# COMPACT_ATOMS: atom_id res chain seq x y z
N PRO A 1 -13.80 -3.65 10.80
CA PRO A 1 -14.68 -4.82 10.53
C PRO A 1 -13.85 -5.99 10.00
N LYS A 2 -13.77 -7.13 10.74
CA LYS A 2 -13.18 -8.35 10.17
C LYS A 2 -13.84 -8.59 8.82
N PRO A 3 -13.07 -8.88 7.75
CA PRO A 3 -13.65 -8.98 6.43
C PRO A 3 -14.78 -10.01 6.46
N HIS A 4 -15.96 -9.59 5.99
CA HIS A 4 -17.16 -10.43 5.96
C HIS A 4 -17.04 -11.57 4.92
N THR A 5 -16.00 -11.50 4.09
CA THR A 5 -15.59 -12.48 3.09
C THR A 5 -14.16 -12.91 3.36
N GLU A 6 -13.78 -14.12 2.95
CA GLU A 6 -12.36 -14.55 2.97
C GLU A 6 -11.48 -13.70 2.03
N PHE A 7 -12.11 -12.98 1.11
CA PHE A 7 -11.47 -12.15 0.10
C PHE A 7 -11.25 -10.71 0.57
N ASN A 8 -10.06 -10.16 0.27
CA ASN A 8 -9.72 -8.75 0.47
C ASN A 8 -10.38 -7.86 -0.59
N GLN A 9 -10.45 -6.56 -0.33
CA GLN A 9 -11.12 -5.60 -1.22
C GLN A 9 -10.53 -5.57 -2.64
N ASP A 10 -9.20 -5.75 -2.76
CA ASP A 10 -8.50 -5.79 -4.04
C ASP A 10 -9.00 -6.96 -4.92
N TYR A 11 -9.20 -8.14 -4.33
CA TYR A 11 -9.74 -9.29 -5.04
C TYR A 11 -11.18 -9.06 -5.51
N LEU A 12 -12.02 -8.44 -4.67
CA LEU A 12 -13.39 -8.11 -5.05
C LEU A 12 -13.45 -7.11 -6.21
N LEU A 13 -12.56 -6.10 -6.21
CA LEU A 13 -12.46 -5.14 -7.32
C LEU A 13 -11.93 -5.82 -8.60
N MET A 14 -10.98 -6.74 -8.46
CA MET A 14 -10.45 -7.52 -9.59
C MET A 14 -11.53 -8.40 -10.21
N ALA A 15 -12.24 -9.20 -9.41
CA ALA A 15 -13.32 -10.06 -9.87
C ALA A 15 -14.44 -9.25 -10.53
N MET A 16 -14.80 -8.10 -9.96
CA MET A 16 -15.78 -7.19 -10.58
C MET A 16 -15.31 -6.65 -11.94
N ALA A 17 -14.02 -6.35 -12.09
CA ALA A 17 -13.47 -5.91 -13.37
C ALA A 17 -13.52 -7.03 -14.42
N GLU A 18 -13.21 -8.27 -14.03
CA GLU A 18 -13.31 -9.46 -14.88
C GLU A 18 -14.76 -9.72 -15.32
N ASP A 19 -15.72 -9.67 -14.39
CA ASP A 19 -17.17 -9.82 -14.67
C ASP A 19 -17.71 -8.75 -15.63
N LEU A 20 -17.05 -7.59 -15.70
CA LEU A 20 -17.37 -6.47 -16.60
C LEU A 20 -16.54 -6.48 -17.90
N ASP A 21 -15.87 -7.59 -18.21
CA ASP A 21 -14.99 -7.78 -19.37
C ASP A 21 -13.92 -6.67 -19.50
N LYS A 22 -13.39 -6.20 -18.37
CA LYS A 22 -12.29 -5.22 -18.36
C LYS A 22 -10.94 -5.93 -18.39
N GLU A 23 -9.98 -5.32 -19.06
CA GLU A 23 -8.59 -5.75 -18.99
C GLU A 23 -8.06 -5.50 -17.57
N VAL A 24 -7.66 -6.57 -16.90
CA VAL A 24 -7.03 -6.52 -15.57
C VAL A 24 -5.52 -6.60 -15.72
N LEU A 25 -4.82 -5.59 -15.22
CA LEU A 25 -3.37 -5.50 -15.24
C LEU A 25 -2.82 -5.24 -13.84
N GLY A 26 -1.80 -5.99 -13.44
CA GLY A 26 -1.02 -5.69 -12.25
C GLY A 26 -0.13 -4.47 -12.50
N ILE A 27 -0.26 -3.43 -11.67
CA ILE A 27 0.67 -2.29 -11.68
C ILE A 27 2.06 -2.74 -11.23
N GLU A 28 2.13 -3.82 -10.44
CA GLU A 28 3.35 -4.53 -10.10
C GLU A 28 3.19 -6.01 -10.43
N SER A 29 4.28 -6.64 -10.89
CA SER A 29 4.33 -8.10 -11.03
C SER A 29 4.55 -8.77 -9.69
N SER A 30 4.15 -10.03 -9.56
CA SER A 30 4.42 -10.83 -8.35
C SER A 30 5.92 -10.91 -8.05
N GLN A 31 6.76 -11.05 -9.08
CA GLN A 31 8.22 -11.09 -8.92
C GLN A 31 8.74 -9.78 -8.32
N GLU A 32 8.26 -8.63 -8.77
CA GLU A 32 8.66 -7.34 -8.19
C GLU A 32 8.21 -7.17 -6.75
N HIS A 33 7.03 -7.68 -6.42
CA HIS A 33 6.52 -7.65 -5.06
C HIS A 33 7.41 -8.47 -4.10
N PHE A 34 7.83 -9.67 -4.52
CA PHE A 34 8.71 -10.53 -3.71
C PHE A 34 10.17 -10.12 -3.72
N ALA A 35 10.65 -9.48 -4.80
CA ALA A 35 12.04 -9.01 -4.92
C ALA A 35 12.43 -8.04 -3.79
N THR A 36 11.47 -7.29 -3.23
CA THR A 36 11.72 -6.45 -2.05
C THR A 36 12.16 -7.29 -0.84
N MET A 37 11.53 -8.45 -0.61
CA MET A 37 11.91 -9.35 0.49
C MET A 37 13.24 -10.05 0.19
N ASP A 38 13.46 -10.45 -1.06
CA ASP A 38 14.72 -11.09 -1.51
C ASP A 38 15.94 -10.16 -1.39
N SER A 39 15.71 -8.84 -1.35
CA SER A 39 16.77 -7.85 -1.14
C SER A 39 17.29 -7.80 0.31
N LEU A 40 16.58 -8.42 1.25
CA LEU A 40 16.93 -8.44 2.67
C LEU A 40 17.80 -9.66 2.99
N SER A 41 18.78 -9.50 3.88
CA SER A 41 19.57 -10.63 4.36
C SER A 41 18.71 -11.60 5.16
N LEU A 42 19.13 -12.87 5.25
CA LEU A 42 18.40 -13.86 6.05
C LEU A 42 18.25 -13.41 7.51
N ASP A 43 19.26 -12.76 8.09
CA ASP A 43 19.19 -12.23 9.45
C ASP A 43 18.15 -11.11 9.58
N GLU A 44 18.07 -10.21 8.59
CA GLU A 44 17.05 -9.15 8.54
C GLU A 44 15.64 -9.74 8.47
N GLN A 45 15.44 -10.75 7.60
CA GLN A 45 14.16 -11.46 7.49
C GLN A 45 13.78 -12.17 8.81
N LEU A 46 14.74 -12.80 9.49
CA LEU A 46 14.53 -13.45 10.79
C LEU A 46 14.19 -12.44 11.89
N ILE A 47 14.81 -11.26 11.90
CA ILE A 47 14.46 -10.17 12.82
C ILE A 47 13.00 -9.75 12.61
N MET A 48 12.58 -9.57 11.35
CA MET A 48 11.20 -9.21 11.01
C MET A 48 10.20 -10.27 11.45
N LEU A 49 10.47 -11.54 11.13
CA LEU A 49 9.60 -12.66 11.51
C LEU A 49 9.43 -12.73 13.03
N ARG A 50 10.54 -12.63 13.79
CA ARG A 50 10.49 -12.64 15.26
C ARG A 50 9.71 -11.44 15.81
N ALA A 51 9.84 -10.26 15.21
CA ALA A 51 9.09 -9.08 15.64
C ALA A 51 7.57 -9.26 15.47
N VAL A 52 7.13 -9.83 14.35
CA VAL A 52 5.70 -10.11 14.09
C VAL A 52 5.16 -11.21 15.01
N LEU A 53 5.94 -12.27 15.25
CA LEU A 53 5.54 -13.38 16.12
C LEU A 53 5.42 -12.96 17.60
N LYS A 54 6.21 -11.98 18.04
CA LYS A 54 6.16 -11.46 19.42
C LYS A 54 4.87 -10.71 19.76
N LYS A 55 4.13 -10.22 18.75
CA LYS A 55 2.88 -9.50 19.01
C LYS A 55 1.85 -10.43 19.64
N THR A 56 1.15 -9.94 20.64
CA THR A 56 -0.02 -10.60 21.21
C THR A 56 -1.26 -10.35 20.35
N ASP A 57 -2.29 -11.18 20.48
CA ASP A 57 -3.55 -10.97 19.76
C ASP A 57 -4.23 -9.65 20.16
N LYS A 58 -4.03 -9.22 21.41
CA LYS A 58 -4.52 -7.92 21.89
C LYS A 58 -3.84 -6.76 21.17
N GLU A 59 -2.51 -6.82 20.99
CA GLU A 59 -1.77 -5.80 20.23
C GLU A 59 -2.17 -5.81 18.76
N ARG A 60 -2.26 -6.99 18.13
CA ARG A 60 -2.73 -7.12 16.73
C ARG A 60 -4.11 -6.50 16.53
N LEU A 61 -5.04 -6.76 17.45
CA LEU A 61 -6.39 -6.19 17.40
C LEU A 61 -6.39 -4.68 17.63
N SER A 62 -5.58 -4.18 18.56
CA SER A 62 -5.44 -2.75 18.82
C SER A 62 -4.91 -1.99 17.60
N ASP A 63 -3.88 -2.55 16.95
CA ASP A 63 -3.26 -1.97 15.76
C ASP A 63 -4.24 -1.96 14.58
N TYR A 64 -4.93 -3.08 14.37
CA TYR A 64 -6.00 -3.18 13.38
C TYR A 64 -7.11 -2.13 13.60
N ASN A 65 -7.58 -1.98 14.84
CA ASN A 65 -8.61 -0.98 15.15
C ASN A 65 -8.11 0.45 14.91
N SER A 66 -6.84 0.73 15.19
CA SER A 66 -6.23 2.04 14.93
C SER A 66 -6.17 2.32 13.43
N LEU A 67 -5.67 1.38 12.63
CA LEU A 67 -5.64 1.48 11.17
C LEU A 67 -7.03 1.68 10.58
N MET A 68 -8.01 0.90 11.05
CA MET A 68 -9.37 0.98 10.56
C MET A 68 -10.03 2.33 10.89
N LYS A 69 -9.81 2.85 12.10
CA LYS A 69 -10.30 4.17 12.49
C LYS A 69 -9.77 5.26 11.55
N ASP A 70 -8.46 5.25 11.29
CA ASP A 70 -7.84 6.27 10.45
C ASP A 70 -8.22 6.09 8.98
N TYR A 71 -8.35 4.85 8.51
CA TYR A 71 -8.85 4.53 7.16
C TYR A 71 -10.25 5.11 6.91
N LEU A 72 -11.16 4.96 7.87
CA LEU A 72 -12.52 5.50 7.77
C LEU A 72 -12.58 7.04 7.83
N SER A 73 -11.52 7.71 8.30
CA SER A 73 -11.45 9.17 8.29
C SER A 73 -11.13 9.75 6.89
N ALA A 74 -10.64 8.90 5.96
CA ALA A 74 -10.14 9.29 4.65
C ALA A 74 -9.00 10.33 4.66
N ASP A 75 -8.37 10.55 5.81
CA ASP A 75 -7.17 11.39 5.95
C ASP A 75 -5.93 10.56 5.59
N LEU A 76 -5.43 10.76 4.37
CA LEU A 76 -4.30 10.00 3.83
C LEU A 76 -3.01 10.20 4.63
N ASP A 77 -2.79 11.39 5.20
CA ASP A 77 -1.61 11.67 5.99
C ASP A 77 -1.68 10.95 7.34
N GLN A 78 -2.86 10.89 7.96
CA GLN A 78 -3.08 10.10 9.18
C GLN A 78 -2.93 8.60 8.93
N ILE A 79 -3.48 8.08 7.82
CA ILE A 79 -3.35 6.67 7.44
C ILE A 79 -1.87 6.28 7.34
N ARG A 80 -1.08 7.06 6.58
CA ARG A 80 0.36 6.82 6.40
C ARG A 80 1.13 6.95 7.72
N GLN A 81 0.82 7.95 8.54
CA GLN A 81 1.48 8.13 9.84
C GLN A 81 1.19 6.99 10.82
N THR A 82 -0.04 6.50 10.87
CA THR A 82 -0.40 5.36 11.72
C THR A 82 0.26 4.09 11.22
N ASP A 83 0.26 3.83 9.90
CA ASP A 83 0.95 2.69 9.32
C ASP A 83 2.46 2.71 9.65
N GLU A 84 3.12 3.84 9.43
CA GLU A 84 4.55 4.04 9.75
C GLU A 84 4.83 3.88 11.24
N ARG A 85 3.97 4.40 12.12
CA ARG A 85 4.12 4.27 13.58
C ARG A 85 3.96 2.82 14.04
N LEU A 86 3.04 2.07 13.45
CA LEU A 86 2.75 0.69 13.85
C LEU A 86 3.79 -0.30 13.33
N THR A 87 4.28 -0.08 12.11
CA THR A 87 5.26 -0.94 11.45
C THR A 87 6.69 -0.58 11.86
N GLY A 88 7.02 0.71 11.90
CA GLY A 88 8.36 1.19 12.24
C GLY A 88 8.79 0.89 13.67
N LYS A 89 7.85 0.81 14.62
CA LYS A 89 8.15 0.42 16.02
C LYS A 89 8.53 -1.05 16.20
N LEU A 90 8.31 -1.90 15.20
CA LEU A 90 8.58 -3.34 15.29
C LEU A 90 10.05 -3.67 15.02
N LEU A 91 10.77 -2.79 14.32
CA LEU A 91 12.10 -3.07 13.81
C LEU A 91 13.11 -2.03 14.33
N PRO A 92 14.41 -2.37 14.38
CA PRO A 92 15.46 -1.39 14.58
C PRO A 92 15.36 -0.26 13.54
N GLU A 93 15.59 0.98 13.95
CA GLU A 93 15.40 2.18 13.12
C GLU A 93 16.12 2.09 11.76
N ALA A 94 17.38 1.67 11.76
CA ALA A 94 18.16 1.51 10.53
C ALA A 94 17.57 0.46 9.57
N LEU A 95 17.06 -0.66 10.13
CA LEU A 95 16.41 -1.70 9.34
C LEU A 95 15.07 -1.21 8.79
N TRP A 96 14.28 -0.50 9.61
CA TRP A 96 13.04 0.11 9.16
C TRP A 96 13.25 1.11 8.03
N ALA A 97 14.24 2.01 8.16
CA ALA A 97 14.56 3.00 7.13
C ALA A 97 14.92 2.33 5.78
N LYS A 98 15.71 1.25 5.81
CA LYS A 98 16.03 0.44 4.62
C LYS A 98 14.79 -0.18 4.00
N ILE A 99 13.94 -0.83 4.81
CA ILE A 99 12.73 -1.52 4.35
C ILE A 99 11.70 -0.54 3.80
N LYS A 100 11.53 0.62 4.44
CA LYS A 100 10.59 1.66 4.01
C LYS A 100 10.87 2.11 2.57
N ILE A 101 12.13 2.35 2.22
CA ILE A 101 12.52 2.73 0.86
C ILE A 101 12.13 1.63 -0.14
N GLN A 102 12.37 0.37 0.20
CA GLN A 102 12.09 -0.74 -0.71
C GLN A 102 10.60 -1.07 -0.83
N LEU A 103 9.82 -0.93 0.25
CA LEU A 103 8.39 -1.26 0.27
C LEU A 103 7.51 -0.11 -0.23
N MET A 104 7.94 1.15 -0.07
CA MET A 104 7.16 2.33 -0.43
C MET A 104 7.80 3.09 -1.59
N ASP A 105 8.95 3.74 -1.38
CA ASP A 105 9.51 4.70 -2.34
C ASP A 105 9.78 4.08 -3.72
N GLU A 106 10.49 2.96 -3.77
CA GLU A 106 10.84 2.29 -5.04
C GLU A 106 9.60 1.70 -5.73
N ARG A 107 8.63 1.20 -4.96
CA ARG A 107 7.36 0.70 -5.49
C ARG A 107 6.52 1.83 -6.07
N ASN A 108 6.41 2.96 -5.36
CA ASN A 108 5.70 4.15 -5.84
C ASN A 108 6.30 4.67 -7.14
N LYS A 109 7.64 4.72 -7.27
CA LYS A 109 8.30 5.13 -8.51
C LYS A 109 7.92 4.23 -9.69
N LYS A 110 7.97 2.90 -9.51
CA LYS A 110 7.58 1.93 -10.55
C LYS A 110 6.11 2.07 -10.93
N MET A 111 5.23 2.17 -9.93
CA MET A 111 3.79 2.36 -10.14
C MET A 111 3.52 3.61 -10.98
N ILE A 112 4.14 4.75 -10.66
CA ILE A 112 3.95 6.00 -11.41
C ILE A 112 4.40 5.88 -12.85
N LEU A 113 5.55 5.28 -13.12
CA LEU A 113 6.03 5.08 -14.49
C LEU A 113 5.02 4.28 -15.32
N ARG A 114 4.46 3.21 -14.75
CA ARG A 114 3.46 2.36 -15.43
C ARG A 114 2.11 3.06 -15.59
N ILE A 115 1.63 3.73 -14.55
CA ILE A 115 0.38 4.51 -14.61
C ILE A 115 0.49 5.56 -15.72
N LYS A 116 1.60 6.29 -15.79
CA LYS A 116 1.84 7.29 -16.84
C LYS A 116 1.82 6.68 -18.23
N GLU A 117 2.52 5.56 -18.42
CA GLU A 117 2.55 4.88 -19.71
C GLU A 117 1.16 4.41 -20.15
N LEU A 118 0.45 3.70 -19.27
CA LEU A 118 -0.87 3.17 -19.54
C LEU A 118 -1.91 4.27 -19.78
N SER A 119 -1.77 5.41 -19.10
CA SER A 119 -2.73 6.52 -19.17
C SER A 119 -2.67 7.33 -20.47
N LYS A 120 -1.67 7.11 -21.32
CA LYS A 120 -1.54 7.83 -22.61
C LYS A 120 -2.73 7.57 -23.52
N ASP A 121 -3.15 6.31 -23.59
CA ASP A 121 -4.16 5.84 -24.56
C ASP A 121 -5.36 5.18 -23.88
N LYS A 122 -5.36 5.02 -22.55
CA LYS A 122 -6.41 4.34 -21.79
C LYS A 122 -6.94 5.20 -20.65
N GLN A 123 -8.24 5.07 -20.37
CA GLN A 123 -8.83 5.47 -19.09
C GLN A 123 -8.60 4.36 -18.08
N LEU A 124 -8.03 4.69 -16.92
CA LEU A 124 -7.61 3.70 -15.94
C LEU A 124 -8.48 3.78 -14.68
N PHE A 125 -8.88 2.62 -14.17
CA PHE A 125 -9.27 2.44 -12.78
C PHE A 125 -8.10 1.78 -12.05
N ILE A 126 -7.63 2.39 -10.97
CA ILE A 126 -6.43 1.97 -10.25
C ILE A 126 -6.79 1.72 -8.79
N ALA A 127 -6.61 0.48 -8.34
CA ALA A 127 -6.70 0.10 -6.93
C ALA A 127 -5.30 -0.10 -6.36
N VAL A 128 -4.99 0.62 -5.27
CA VAL A 128 -3.71 0.56 -4.55
C VAL A 128 -3.95 0.74 -3.05
N GLY A 129 -3.05 0.21 -2.22
CA GLY A 129 -3.12 0.41 -0.77
C GLY A 129 -3.01 1.89 -0.38
N ALA A 130 -3.82 2.32 0.58
CA ALA A 130 -3.94 3.74 0.95
C ALA A 130 -2.62 4.38 1.42
N SER A 131 -1.72 3.62 2.06
CA SER A 131 -0.39 4.11 2.48
C SER A 131 0.45 4.64 1.30
N HIS A 132 0.22 4.17 0.07
CA HIS A 132 0.94 4.63 -1.12
C HIS A 132 0.51 6.02 -1.60
N LEU A 133 -0.61 6.57 -1.13
CA LEU A 133 -1.20 7.78 -1.70
C LEU A 133 -0.58 9.08 -1.14
N ALA A 134 -0.29 9.12 0.15
CA ALA A 134 0.15 10.32 0.88
C ALA A 134 1.67 10.53 0.88
N GLY A 135 2.08 11.76 1.23
CA GLY A 135 3.46 12.19 1.37
C GLY A 135 4.13 12.65 0.08
N GLN A 136 5.38 13.11 0.20
CA GLN A 136 6.13 13.67 -0.94
C GLN A 136 6.44 12.61 -2.00
N ASP A 137 6.74 11.40 -1.56
CA ASP A 137 6.95 10.20 -2.35
C ASP A 137 5.63 9.47 -2.69
N GLY A 138 4.48 9.98 -2.24
CA GLY A 138 3.17 9.38 -2.49
C GLY A 138 2.71 9.52 -3.93
N LEU A 139 1.88 8.57 -4.38
CA LEU A 139 1.38 8.52 -5.76
C LEU A 139 0.64 9.79 -6.16
N LEU A 140 -0.19 10.37 -5.28
CA LEU A 140 -0.94 11.57 -5.61
C LEU A 140 -0.03 12.78 -5.87
N ASN A 141 1.05 12.92 -5.10
CA ASN A 141 2.02 13.99 -5.30
C ASN A 141 2.80 13.80 -6.60
N GLN A 142 3.27 12.58 -6.86
CA GLN A 142 4.00 12.26 -8.08
C GLN A 142 3.16 12.39 -9.35
N LEU A 143 1.86 12.05 -9.30
CA LEU A 143 0.92 12.27 -10.39
C LEU A 143 0.71 13.77 -10.65
N LYS A 144 0.51 14.58 -9.60
CA LYS A 144 0.42 16.06 -9.74
C LYS A 144 1.67 16.63 -10.40
N GLN A 145 2.85 16.23 -9.94
CA GLN A 145 4.13 16.66 -10.51
C GLN A 145 4.30 16.22 -11.97
N SER A 146 3.66 15.12 -12.37
CA SER A 146 3.62 14.64 -13.75
C SER A 146 2.56 15.31 -14.63
N GLY A 147 1.87 16.34 -14.13
CA GLY A 147 0.89 17.14 -14.88
C GLY A 147 -0.56 16.69 -14.76
N PHE A 148 -0.87 15.70 -13.91
CA PHE A 148 -2.25 15.26 -13.70
C PHE A 148 -3.03 16.25 -12.82
N LYS A 149 -4.27 16.53 -13.21
CA LYS A 149 -5.23 17.23 -12.35
C LYS A 149 -5.86 16.22 -11.40
N ILE A 150 -5.72 16.45 -10.10
CA ILE A 150 -6.32 15.60 -9.07
C ILE A 150 -7.58 16.25 -8.54
N THR A 151 -8.69 15.51 -8.54
CA THR A 151 -9.96 15.91 -7.95
C THR A 151 -10.43 14.80 -7.01
N PRO A 152 -10.58 15.06 -5.71
CA PRO A 152 -11.04 14.06 -4.77
C PRO A 152 -12.52 13.72 -5.03
N MET A 153 -12.86 12.45 -4.91
CA MET A 153 -14.24 11.99 -4.82
C MET A 153 -14.62 11.81 -3.35
N LYS A 154 -15.88 12.08 -3.00
CA LYS A 154 -16.36 11.78 -1.65
C LYS A 154 -16.33 10.27 -1.42
N ALA A 155 -15.68 9.84 -0.34
CA ALA A 155 -15.55 8.42 0.01
C ALA A 155 -16.85 7.84 0.58
N PHE A 156 -17.63 8.66 1.28
CA PHE A 156 -18.90 8.30 1.91
C PHE A 156 -19.91 9.43 1.68
N GLU A 157 -21.20 9.08 1.63
CA GLU A 157 -22.30 10.06 1.63
C GLU A 157 -22.51 10.68 3.02
#